data_AF-A0A0S8CHU8-F1
#
_entry.id   AF-A0A0S8CHU8-F1
#
_cell.length_a   1.000
_cell.length_b   1.000
_cell.length_c   1.000
_cell.angle_alpha   90.00
_cell.angle_beta   90.00
_cell.angle_gamma   90.00
#
_symmetry.space_group_name_H-M   'P 1'
#
loop_
_entity.id
_entity.type
_entity.pdbx_description
1 polymer ?
#
loop_
_entity_poly.entity_id
_entity_poly.type
_entity_poly.pdbx_seq_one_letter_code
_entity_poly.pdbx_strand_id
1 'polypeptide(L)'
;MAEISNKLMPEIDETEEIFKEYRQGISQAIDKVRTKLLDQANQEAREIVAKANDEANTIVSKAQNEADTALAQANSRAEQIIKDAEDTIKKANDEASAIVSVAQNEADTALAKANSRAEQVIKDAEETIKKEARYKTQKEEEKFLREARSQSERIIAAAKQSTEKLYKDTIDNAKKEADILTNKLTEDSKKEADSLIKSASEIKNRAEIEANLLKKRTEEEARSAISDAREEARRDIENRSAALIEKARQEAEDLLTNAKNETLKERDNLVAEFVGEATKLAQFEKIKILSEAKSKAEYIVREIKARLNSELEKSSLLINGAQERLTGIMTEVSDQIEKEQFDIDTSEIVNVPEEELSPDFTKEVQDNMLFSRTKDEERNYEGRLELTILAPIDVKQKKDLEKLLAEIPNLQMMADGGSSDGSNWLELELNQSIPLVSMLKQMPPVRKVASHGNNIIVALKHS
;
A
#
# COMPACT_ATOMS: atom_id res chain seq x y z
N MET A 1 -2.56 -14.67 -238.17
CA MET A 1 -3.20 -14.13 -236.94
C MET A 1 -3.83 -15.19 -236.04
N ALA A 2 -4.09 -16.44 -236.46
CA ALA A 2 -4.61 -17.49 -235.57
C ALA A 2 -3.50 -18.35 -234.90
N GLU A 3 -2.51 -18.82 -235.66
CA GLU A 3 -1.54 -19.82 -235.20
C GLU A 3 -0.59 -19.34 -234.09
N ILE A 4 -0.26 -18.04 -234.05
CA ILE A 4 0.64 -17.48 -233.03
C ILE A 4 0.05 -17.61 -231.61
N SER A 5 -1.26 -17.44 -231.46
CA SER A 5 -1.94 -17.55 -230.16
C SER A 5 -1.88 -18.97 -229.60
N ASN A 6 -1.89 -19.98 -230.47
CA ASN A 6 -1.99 -21.40 -230.08
C ASN A 6 -0.63 -22.03 -229.71
N LYS A 7 0.45 -21.23 -229.75
CA LYS A 7 1.81 -21.65 -229.35
C LYS A 7 2.32 -20.91 -228.10
N LEU A 8 1.82 -19.70 -227.86
CA LEU A 8 2.18 -18.88 -226.69
C LEU A 8 1.42 -19.24 -225.41
N MET A 9 0.18 -19.78 -225.49
CA MET A 9 -0.55 -20.16 -224.26
C MET A 9 0.17 -21.19 -223.38
N PRO A 10 0.72 -22.32 -223.87
CA PRO A 10 1.44 -23.25 -223.00
C PRO A 10 2.71 -22.64 -222.39
N GLU A 11 3.43 -21.77 -223.10
CA GLU A 11 4.58 -21.03 -222.55
C GLU A 11 4.14 -20.04 -221.44
N ILE A 12 2.96 -19.43 -221.57
CA ILE A 12 2.36 -18.56 -220.55
C ILE A 12 1.91 -19.37 -219.33
N ASP A 13 1.23 -20.50 -219.54
CA ASP A 13 0.76 -21.39 -218.46
C ASP A 13 1.95 -21.96 -217.65
N GLU A 14 3.01 -22.41 -218.34
CA GLU A 14 4.24 -22.90 -217.72
C GLU A 14 4.99 -21.78 -216.97
N THR A 15 4.98 -20.55 -217.50
CA THR A 15 5.52 -19.37 -216.80
C THR A 15 4.67 -18.97 -215.58
N GLU A 16 3.34 -19.09 -215.65
CA GLU A 16 2.44 -18.81 -214.51
C GLU A 16 2.54 -19.89 -213.43
N GLU A 17 2.73 -21.17 -213.79
CA GLU A 17 3.04 -22.24 -212.84
C GLU A 17 4.39 -21.99 -212.15
N ILE A 18 5.43 -21.60 -212.88
CA ILE A 18 6.72 -21.18 -212.28
C ILE A 18 6.52 -19.98 -211.34
N PHE A 19 5.76 -18.95 -211.72
CA PHE A 19 5.46 -17.82 -210.82
C PHE A 19 4.66 -18.21 -209.60
N LYS A 20 3.76 -19.20 -209.71
CA LYS A 20 2.94 -19.76 -208.62
C LYS A 20 3.81 -20.56 -207.65
N GLU A 21 4.72 -21.41 -208.15
CA GLU A 21 5.74 -22.07 -207.32
C GLU A 21 6.66 -21.05 -206.65
N TYR A 22 7.11 -20.01 -207.36
CA TYR A 22 7.99 -18.98 -206.81
C TYR A 22 7.28 -18.16 -205.71
N ARG A 23 6.00 -17.81 -205.91
CA ARG A 23 5.16 -17.18 -204.87
C ARG A 23 4.95 -18.09 -203.66
N GLN A 24 4.70 -19.38 -203.89
CA GLN A 24 4.53 -20.38 -202.83
C GLN A 24 5.83 -20.58 -202.04
N GLY A 25 6.98 -20.68 -202.72
CA GLY A 25 8.30 -20.77 -202.13
C GLY A 25 8.67 -19.54 -201.32
N ILE A 26 8.39 -18.33 -201.84
CA ILE A 26 8.54 -17.06 -201.10
C ILE A 26 7.64 -17.03 -199.87
N SER A 27 6.35 -17.40 -199.98
CA SER A 27 5.45 -17.43 -198.81
C SER A 27 5.94 -18.42 -197.76
N GLN A 28 6.32 -19.64 -198.15
CA GLN A 28 6.88 -20.63 -197.23
C GLN A 28 8.21 -20.18 -196.62
N ALA A 29 9.04 -19.41 -197.34
CA ALA A 29 10.26 -18.84 -196.79
C ALA A 29 9.96 -17.72 -195.77
N ILE A 30 9.02 -16.82 -196.09
CA ILE A 30 8.53 -15.78 -195.19
C ILE A 30 7.95 -16.41 -193.92
N ASP A 31 7.09 -17.43 -194.04
CA ASP A 31 6.49 -18.11 -192.88
C ASP A 31 7.56 -18.85 -192.06
N LYS A 32 8.56 -19.50 -192.68
CA LYS A 32 9.68 -20.14 -191.97
C LYS A 32 10.60 -19.13 -191.27
N VAL A 33 10.76 -17.93 -191.80
CA VAL A 33 11.49 -16.84 -191.13
C VAL A 33 10.64 -16.25 -190.00
N ARG A 34 9.33 -16.09 -190.22
CA ARG A 34 8.38 -15.59 -189.23
C ARG A 34 8.23 -16.53 -188.03
N THR A 35 8.13 -17.85 -188.23
CA THR A 35 8.11 -18.80 -187.12
C THR A 35 9.43 -18.77 -186.36
N LYS A 36 10.58 -18.83 -187.05
CA LYS A 36 11.89 -18.69 -186.39
C LYS A 36 12.03 -17.41 -185.56
N LEU A 37 11.62 -16.26 -186.09
CA LEU A 37 11.65 -14.99 -185.36
C LEU A 37 10.69 -14.99 -184.16
N LEU A 38 9.51 -15.59 -184.29
CA LEU A 38 8.57 -15.76 -183.16
C LEU A 38 9.12 -16.73 -182.12
N ASP A 39 9.73 -17.84 -182.52
CA ASP A 39 10.34 -18.83 -181.62
C ASP A 39 11.55 -18.24 -180.88
N GLN A 40 12.40 -17.47 -181.58
CA GLN A 40 13.50 -16.72 -180.97
C GLN A 40 12.99 -15.65 -180.01
N ALA A 41 12.02 -14.82 -180.40
CA ALA A 41 11.43 -13.81 -179.51
C ALA A 41 10.72 -14.44 -178.30
N ASN A 42 10.07 -15.59 -178.46
CA ASN A 42 9.47 -16.36 -177.36
C ASN A 42 10.54 -16.97 -176.44
N GLN A 43 11.68 -17.42 -176.98
CA GLN A 43 12.81 -17.89 -176.17
C GLN A 43 13.44 -16.73 -175.39
N GLU A 44 13.78 -15.63 -176.05
CA GLU A 44 14.36 -14.43 -175.43
C GLU A 44 13.43 -13.88 -174.34
N ALA A 45 12.11 -13.79 -174.60
CA ALA A 45 11.13 -13.38 -173.59
C ALA A 45 11.09 -14.33 -172.38
N ARG A 46 11.17 -15.66 -172.60
CA ARG A 46 11.25 -16.63 -171.50
C ARG A 46 12.55 -16.51 -170.71
N GLU A 47 13.68 -16.29 -171.38
CA GLU A 47 14.97 -16.09 -170.72
C GLU A 47 15.01 -14.78 -169.93
N ILE A 48 14.42 -13.70 -170.43
CA ILE A 48 14.28 -12.42 -169.72
C ILE A 48 13.38 -12.60 -168.48
N VAL A 49 12.23 -13.27 -168.62
CA VAL A 49 11.34 -13.55 -167.48
C VAL A 49 11.98 -14.48 -166.46
N ALA A 50 12.75 -15.49 -166.88
CA ALA A 50 13.51 -16.35 -165.97
C ALA A 50 14.55 -15.53 -165.18
N LYS A 51 15.40 -14.77 -165.87
CA LYS A 51 16.41 -13.91 -165.23
C LYS A 51 15.78 -12.89 -164.27
N ALA A 52 14.68 -12.25 -164.66
CA ALA A 52 13.96 -11.31 -163.79
C ALA A 52 13.35 -11.99 -162.55
N ASN A 53 12.86 -13.23 -162.66
CA ASN A 53 12.39 -14.00 -161.50
C ASN A 53 13.55 -14.43 -160.59
N ASP A 54 14.68 -14.86 -161.14
CA ASP A 54 15.86 -15.25 -160.37
C ASP A 54 16.49 -14.05 -159.64
N GLU A 55 16.56 -12.89 -160.29
CA GLU A 55 16.96 -11.61 -159.68
C GLU A 55 15.98 -11.19 -158.59
N ALA A 56 14.66 -11.26 -158.83
CA ALA A 56 13.65 -10.93 -157.83
C ALA A 56 13.72 -11.86 -156.60
N ASN A 57 13.86 -13.17 -156.81
CA ASN A 57 14.05 -14.15 -155.74
C ASN A 57 15.35 -13.88 -154.93
N THR A 58 16.43 -13.50 -155.62
CA THR A 58 17.70 -13.11 -154.99
C THR A 58 17.55 -11.85 -154.14
N ILE A 59 16.83 -10.84 -154.63
CA ILE A 59 16.54 -9.60 -153.89
C ILE A 59 15.66 -9.88 -152.66
N VAL A 60 14.61 -10.70 -152.80
CA VAL A 60 13.73 -11.07 -151.68
C VAL A 60 14.49 -11.86 -150.62
N SER A 61 15.28 -12.87 -151.01
CA SER A 61 16.09 -13.65 -150.07
C SER A 61 17.14 -12.78 -149.36
N LYS A 62 17.79 -11.86 -150.08
CA LYS A 62 18.72 -10.90 -149.47
C LYS A 62 18.00 -10.00 -148.45
N ALA A 63 16.85 -9.43 -148.81
CA ALA A 63 16.07 -8.55 -147.93
C ALA A 63 15.56 -9.29 -146.67
N GLN A 64 15.19 -10.58 -146.79
CA GLN A 64 14.85 -11.43 -145.65
C GLN A 64 16.05 -11.63 -144.72
N ASN A 65 17.20 -12.03 -145.25
CA ASN A 65 18.43 -12.20 -144.45
C ASN A 65 18.88 -10.89 -143.76
N GLU A 66 18.74 -9.74 -144.42
CA GLU A 66 19.01 -8.42 -143.83
C GLU A 66 18.01 -8.05 -142.73
N ALA A 67 16.72 -8.38 -142.92
CA ALA A 67 15.68 -8.17 -141.90
C ALA A 67 15.87 -9.08 -140.67
N ASP A 68 16.15 -10.37 -140.86
CA ASP A 68 16.42 -11.31 -139.77
C ASP A 68 17.68 -10.91 -138.99
N THR A 69 18.72 -10.44 -139.68
CA THR A 69 19.92 -9.88 -139.06
C THR A 69 19.61 -8.63 -138.24
N ALA A 70 18.77 -7.73 -138.74
CA ALA A 70 18.35 -6.52 -138.02
C ALA A 70 17.50 -6.85 -136.78
N LEU A 71 16.60 -7.83 -136.88
CA LEU A 71 15.79 -8.32 -135.76
C LEU A 71 16.66 -8.99 -134.68
N ALA A 72 17.62 -9.83 -135.07
CA ALA A 72 18.56 -10.45 -134.13
C ALA A 72 19.41 -9.39 -133.38
N GLN A 73 19.90 -8.36 -134.08
CA GLN A 73 20.62 -7.25 -133.47
C GLN A 73 19.73 -6.38 -132.56
N ALA A 74 18.47 -6.17 -132.94
CA ALA A 74 17.51 -5.43 -132.11
C ALA A 74 17.19 -6.18 -130.80
N ASN A 75 16.93 -7.50 -130.89
CA ASN A 75 16.65 -8.35 -129.74
C ASN A 75 17.85 -8.42 -128.79
N SER A 76 19.06 -8.66 -129.30
CA SER A 76 20.29 -8.70 -128.49
C SER A 76 20.56 -7.36 -127.77
N ARG A 77 20.27 -6.22 -128.42
CA ARG A 77 20.35 -4.90 -127.76
C ARG A 77 19.25 -4.71 -126.71
N ALA A 78 18.04 -5.20 -126.95
CA ALA A 78 16.95 -5.14 -125.97
C ALA A 78 17.27 -5.98 -124.72
N GLU A 79 17.77 -7.20 -124.90
CA GLU A 79 18.26 -8.07 -123.81
C GLU A 79 19.37 -7.39 -123.00
N GLN A 80 20.34 -6.75 -123.67
CA GLN A 80 21.38 -6.01 -122.97
C GLN A 80 20.81 -4.82 -122.18
N ILE A 81 19.91 -4.02 -122.76
CA ILE A 81 19.28 -2.88 -122.09
C ILE A 81 18.45 -3.33 -120.88
N ILE A 82 17.73 -4.45 -120.98
CA ILE A 82 16.98 -5.03 -119.86
C ILE A 82 17.95 -5.42 -118.74
N LYS A 83 19.04 -6.14 -119.07
CA LYS A 83 20.04 -6.55 -118.08
C LYS A 83 20.73 -5.36 -117.40
N ASP A 84 21.16 -4.36 -118.18
CA ASP A 84 21.82 -3.16 -117.66
C ASP A 84 20.85 -2.36 -116.74
N ALA A 85 19.54 -2.39 -117.02
CA ALA A 85 18.50 -1.84 -116.15
C ALA A 85 18.28 -2.68 -114.88
N GLU A 86 18.26 -4.01 -114.97
CA GLU A 86 18.17 -4.92 -113.81
C GLU A 86 19.36 -4.75 -112.85
N ASP A 87 20.59 -4.73 -113.37
CA ASP A 87 21.81 -4.47 -112.58
C ASP A 87 21.80 -3.06 -111.96
N THR A 88 21.15 -2.08 -112.58
CA THR A 88 20.98 -0.72 -112.05
C THR A 88 19.93 -0.66 -110.94
N ILE A 89 18.76 -1.29 -111.14
CA ILE A 89 17.69 -1.41 -110.14
C ILE A 89 18.21 -2.17 -108.91
N LYS A 90 19.00 -3.22 -109.11
CA LYS A 90 19.63 -3.97 -108.02
C LYS A 90 20.55 -3.09 -107.18
N LYS A 91 21.48 -2.36 -107.80
CA LYS A 91 22.37 -1.43 -107.08
C LYS A 91 21.59 -0.38 -106.30
N ALA A 92 20.56 0.22 -106.91
CA ALA A 92 19.71 1.20 -106.24
C ALA A 92 18.98 0.61 -105.02
N ASN A 93 18.53 -0.64 -105.08
CA ASN A 93 17.92 -1.34 -103.95
C ASN A 93 18.95 -1.69 -102.85
N ASP A 94 20.15 -2.15 -103.24
CA ASP A 94 21.24 -2.45 -102.31
C ASP A 94 21.70 -1.17 -101.56
N GLU A 95 21.83 -0.04 -102.28
CA GLU A 95 22.14 1.28 -101.72
C GLU A 95 21.01 1.81 -100.82
N ALA A 96 19.75 1.70 -101.23
CA ALA A 96 18.61 2.11 -100.42
C ALA A 96 18.51 1.29 -99.11
N SER A 97 18.76 -0.02 -99.19
CA SER A 97 18.82 -0.91 -98.03
C SER A 97 19.94 -0.52 -97.06
N ALA A 98 21.12 -0.17 -97.58
CA ALA A 98 22.24 0.33 -96.77
C ALA A 98 21.89 1.66 -96.07
N ILE A 99 21.26 2.60 -96.78
CA ILE A 99 20.82 3.90 -96.22
C ILE A 99 19.79 3.68 -95.09
N VAL A 100 18.80 2.80 -95.29
CA VAL A 100 17.80 2.46 -94.26
C VAL A 100 18.46 1.84 -93.03
N SER A 101 19.41 0.93 -93.22
CA SER A 101 20.16 0.30 -92.13
C SER A 101 21.00 1.32 -91.33
N VAL A 102 21.70 2.25 -92.00
CA VAL A 102 22.43 3.33 -91.32
C VAL A 102 21.46 4.23 -90.53
N ALA A 103 20.35 4.66 -91.13
CA ALA A 103 19.36 5.50 -90.45
C ALA A 103 18.72 4.82 -89.23
N GLN A 104 18.48 3.51 -89.28
CA GLN A 104 18.02 2.72 -88.12
C GLN A 104 19.06 2.68 -87.00
N ASN A 105 20.31 2.36 -87.32
CA ASN A 105 21.40 2.33 -86.33
C ASN A 105 21.65 3.71 -85.69
N GLU A 106 21.52 4.81 -86.46
CA GLU A 106 21.61 6.17 -85.93
C GLU A 106 20.42 6.53 -85.03
N ALA A 107 19.20 6.13 -85.40
CA ALA A 107 18.00 6.34 -84.60
C ALA A 107 18.06 5.59 -83.26
N ASP A 108 18.44 4.31 -83.27
CA ASP A 108 18.61 3.50 -82.05
C ASP A 108 19.72 4.08 -81.16
N THR A 109 20.83 4.53 -81.77
CA THR A 109 21.91 5.23 -81.06
C THR A 109 21.44 6.55 -80.43
N ALA A 110 20.56 7.30 -81.11
CA ALA A 110 19.98 8.54 -80.59
C ALA A 110 18.99 8.28 -79.44
N LEU A 111 18.14 7.25 -79.57
CA LEU A 111 17.21 6.81 -78.53
C LEU A 111 17.94 6.32 -77.28
N ALA A 112 18.98 5.50 -77.42
CA ALA A 112 19.81 5.05 -76.29
C ALA A 112 20.47 6.22 -75.55
N LYS A 113 21.00 7.21 -76.29
CA LYS A 113 21.57 8.45 -75.72
C LYS A 113 20.51 9.34 -75.05
N ALA A 114 19.28 9.38 -75.57
CA ALA A 114 18.18 10.11 -74.97
C ALA A 114 17.72 9.47 -73.66
N ASN A 115 17.52 8.14 -73.65
CA ASN A 115 17.09 7.39 -72.47
C ASN A 115 18.13 7.48 -71.34
N SER A 116 19.42 7.26 -71.64
CA SER A 116 20.50 7.38 -70.65
C SER A 116 20.60 8.79 -70.03
N ARG A 117 20.33 9.85 -70.81
CA ARG A 117 20.23 11.22 -70.29
C ARG A 117 18.99 11.44 -69.43
N ALA A 118 17.85 10.87 -69.80
CA ALA A 118 16.62 10.95 -69.01
C ALA A 118 16.78 10.24 -67.65
N GLU A 119 17.37 9.04 -67.64
CA GLU A 119 17.73 8.30 -66.42
C GLU A 119 18.66 9.11 -65.52
N GLN A 120 19.69 9.74 -66.09
CA GLN A 120 20.60 10.61 -65.32
C GLN A 120 19.85 11.82 -64.71
N VAL A 121 19.02 12.51 -65.49
CA VAL A 121 18.25 13.67 -65.00
C VAL A 121 17.27 13.27 -63.89
N ILE A 122 16.62 12.11 -64.00
CA ILE A 122 15.76 11.57 -62.93
C ILE A 122 16.58 11.32 -61.67
N LYS A 123 17.73 10.63 -61.78
CA LYS A 123 18.60 10.35 -60.63
C LYS A 123 19.14 11.61 -59.96
N ASP A 124 19.60 12.59 -60.74
CA ASP A 124 20.13 13.85 -60.22
C ASP A 124 19.02 14.68 -59.53
N ALA A 125 17.77 14.61 -60.03
CA ALA A 125 16.60 15.19 -59.39
C ALA A 125 16.22 14.45 -58.08
N GLU A 126 16.19 13.12 -58.08
CA GLU A 126 15.95 12.30 -56.86
C GLU A 126 16.98 12.59 -55.77
N GLU A 127 18.28 12.66 -56.13
CA GLU A 127 19.33 13.03 -55.19
C GLU A 127 19.15 14.44 -54.64
N THR A 128 18.71 15.40 -55.47
CA THR A 128 18.45 16.78 -55.05
C THR A 128 17.27 16.87 -54.11
N ILE A 129 16.14 16.24 -54.44
CA ILE A 129 14.94 16.14 -53.58
C ILE A 129 15.29 15.49 -52.24
N LYS A 130 16.10 14.42 -52.26
CA LYS A 130 16.56 13.70 -51.06
C LYS A 130 17.50 14.54 -50.18
N LYS A 131 18.34 15.39 -50.78
CA LYS A 131 19.19 16.35 -50.06
C LYS A 131 18.35 17.48 -49.45
N GLU A 132 17.41 18.06 -50.20
CA GLU A 132 16.49 19.08 -49.69
C GLU A 132 15.58 18.58 -48.57
N ALA A 133 14.97 17.40 -48.73
CA ALA A 133 14.09 16.81 -47.73
C ALA A 133 14.84 16.61 -46.40
N ARG A 134 16.04 16.03 -46.45
CA ARG A 134 16.91 15.87 -45.26
C ARG A 134 17.24 17.22 -44.60
N TYR A 135 17.60 18.24 -45.38
CA TYR A 135 17.89 19.57 -44.83
C TYR A 135 16.67 20.23 -44.19
N LYS A 136 15.48 20.10 -44.81
CA LYS A 136 14.21 20.59 -44.27
C LYS A 136 13.87 19.88 -42.95
N THR A 137 13.92 18.54 -42.92
CA THR A 137 13.68 17.74 -41.70
C THR A 137 14.67 18.09 -40.58
N GLN A 138 15.98 18.18 -40.85
CA GLN A 138 16.97 18.56 -39.85
C GLN A 138 16.73 19.96 -39.28
N LYS A 139 16.35 20.92 -40.13
CA LYS A 139 16.04 22.30 -39.70
C LYS A 139 14.76 22.39 -38.86
N GLU A 140 13.77 21.54 -39.14
CA GLU A 140 12.56 21.43 -38.33
C GLU A 140 12.83 20.69 -37.00
N GLU A 141 13.63 19.63 -37.01
CA GLU A 141 14.11 18.92 -35.82
C GLU A 141 14.90 19.85 -34.89
N GLU A 142 15.85 20.64 -35.41
CA GLU A 142 16.56 21.68 -34.64
C GLU A 142 15.60 22.72 -34.04
N LYS A 143 14.54 23.11 -34.78
CA LYS A 143 13.52 24.04 -34.28
C LYS A 143 12.74 23.41 -33.13
N PHE A 144 12.23 22.19 -33.29
CA PHE A 144 11.51 21.46 -32.25
C PHE A 144 12.37 21.22 -31.01
N LEU A 145 13.64 20.82 -31.17
CA LEU A 145 14.58 20.64 -30.07
C LEU A 145 14.87 21.96 -29.33
N ARG A 146 14.98 23.09 -30.04
CA ARG A 146 15.17 24.42 -29.44
C ARG A 146 13.92 24.88 -28.68
N GLU A 147 12.74 24.64 -29.25
CA GLU A 147 11.46 25.00 -28.64
C GLU A 147 11.18 24.14 -27.39
N ALA A 148 11.38 22.81 -27.49
CA ALA A 148 11.25 21.89 -26.36
C ALA A 148 12.23 22.20 -25.22
N ARG A 149 13.48 22.58 -25.53
CA ARG A 149 14.45 23.07 -24.52
C ARG A 149 13.94 24.35 -23.85
N SER A 150 13.48 25.34 -24.61
CA SER A 150 12.96 26.59 -24.01
C SER A 150 11.68 26.38 -23.19
N GLN A 151 10.81 25.44 -23.59
CA GLN A 151 9.64 25.05 -22.79
C GLN A 151 10.07 24.33 -21.50
N SER A 152 11.03 23.40 -21.57
CA SER A 152 11.60 22.71 -20.40
C SER A 152 12.26 23.69 -19.42
N GLU A 153 13.05 24.66 -19.92
CA GLU A 153 13.65 25.73 -19.12
C GLU A 153 12.59 26.58 -18.39
N ARG A 154 11.48 26.92 -19.07
CA ARG A 154 10.34 27.64 -18.46
C ARG A 154 9.65 26.79 -17.39
N ILE A 155 9.44 25.50 -17.63
CA ILE A 155 8.83 24.58 -16.65
C ILE A 155 9.74 24.45 -15.42
N ILE A 156 11.05 24.29 -15.60
CA ILE A 156 12.04 24.21 -14.52
C ILE A 156 12.09 25.54 -13.73
N ALA A 157 12.02 26.69 -14.40
CA ALA A 157 12.00 27.99 -13.74
C ALA A 157 10.70 28.20 -12.93
N ALA A 158 9.54 27.88 -13.50
CA ALA A 158 8.26 27.98 -12.81
C ALA A 158 8.16 26.99 -11.63
N ALA A 159 8.67 25.77 -11.78
CA ALA A 159 8.73 24.78 -10.69
C ALA A 159 9.64 25.27 -9.56
N LYS A 160 10.80 25.84 -9.86
CA LYS A 160 11.70 26.45 -8.86
C LYS A 160 11.02 27.59 -8.11
N GLN A 161 10.40 28.53 -8.84
CA GLN A 161 9.69 29.68 -8.26
C GLN A 161 8.51 29.23 -7.38
N SER A 162 7.76 28.21 -7.80
CA SER A 162 6.66 27.62 -7.03
C SER A 162 7.19 26.95 -5.75
N THR A 163 8.28 26.18 -5.85
CA THR A 163 8.93 25.52 -4.71
C THR A 163 9.49 26.54 -3.71
N GLU A 164 10.12 27.62 -4.18
CA GLU A 164 10.63 28.70 -3.34
C GLU A 164 9.49 29.42 -2.58
N LYS A 165 8.37 29.69 -3.27
CA LYS A 165 7.17 30.24 -2.63
C LYS A 165 6.61 29.30 -1.57
N LEU A 166 6.40 28.02 -1.90
CA LEU A 166 5.86 27.01 -0.98
C LEU A 166 6.77 26.80 0.24
N TYR A 167 8.09 26.78 0.03
CA TYR A 167 9.09 26.68 1.10
C TYR A 167 9.02 27.89 2.04
N LYS A 168 8.91 29.11 1.50
CA LYS A 168 8.70 30.32 2.29
C LYS A 168 7.37 30.30 3.04
N ASP A 169 6.27 29.98 2.36
CA ASP A 169 4.93 29.92 2.97
C ASP A 169 4.89 28.86 4.10
N THR A 170 5.56 27.72 3.93
CA THR A 170 5.74 26.68 4.97
C THR A 170 6.56 27.17 6.16
N ILE A 171 7.69 27.83 5.94
CA ILE A 171 8.51 28.42 7.01
C ILE A 171 7.74 29.49 7.77
N ASP A 172 7.05 30.39 7.08
CA ASP A 172 6.32 31.49 7.72
C ASP A 172 5.04 31.01 8.42
N ASN A 173 4.51 29.82 8.10
CA ASN A 173 3.48 29.15 8.89
C ASN A 173 4.06 28.39 10.09
N ALA A 174 5.15 27.64 9.92
CA ALA A 174 5.83 26.94 11.02
C ALA A 174 6.32 27.91 12.12
N LYS A 175 6.74 29.13 11.76
CA LYS A 175 7.01 30.21 12.72
C LYS A 175 5.76 30.58 13.52
N LYS A 176 4.62 30.85 12.87
CA LYS A 176 3.36 31.19 13.55
C LYS A 176 2.91 30.08 14.50
N GLU A 177 3.03 28.83 14.08
CA GLU A 177 2.71 27.67 14.94
C GLU A 177 3.66 27.59 16.14
N ALA A 178 4.97 27.79 15.94
CA ALA A 178 5.94 27.87 17.03
C ALA A 178 5.67 29.06 17.97
N ASP A 179 5.31 30.22 17.46
CA ASP A 179 4.91 31.39 18.25
C ASP A 179 3.63 31.12 19.05
N ILE A 180 2.61 30.50 18.44
CA ILE A 180 1.35 30.11 19.12
C ILE A 180 1.63 29.08 20.23
N LEU A 181 2.44 28.05 19.95
CA LEU A 181 2.82 27.04 20.93
C LEU A 181 3.66 27.64 22.08
N THR A 182 4.60 28.55 21.77
CA THR A 182 5.43 29.23 22.78
C THR A 182 4.60 30.15 23.66
N ASN A 183 3.66 30.92 23.08
CA ASN A 183 2.74 31.76 23.83
C ASN A 183 1.80 30.93 24.70
N LYS A 184 1.22 29.84 24.16
CA LYS A 184 0.36 28.93 24.92
C LYS A 184 1.13 28.29 26.09
N LEU A 185 2.32 27.74 25.84
CA LEU A 185 3.16 27.16 26.89
C LEU A 185 3.49 28.20 27.98
N THR A 186 3.81 29.44 27.58
CA THR A 186 4.06 30.54 28.52
C THR A 186 2.81 30.92 29.33
N GLU A 187 1.62 30.86 28.74
CA GLU A 187 0.36 31.14 29.43
C GLU A 187 -0.05 30.00 30.38
N ASP A 188 0.11 28.75 29.95
CA ASP A 188 -0.20 27.57 30.76
C ASP A 188 0.80 27.41 31.92
N SER A 189 2.10 27.67 31.71
CA SER A 189 3.09 27.77 32.80
C SER A 189 2.81 28.93 33.77
N LYS A 190 2.20 30.04 33.31
CA LYS A 190 1.73 31.10 34.22
C LYS A 190 0.55 30.64 35.05
N LYS A 191 -0.47 30.01 34.45
CA LYS A 191 -1.61 29.44 35.18
C LYS A 191 -1.16 28.39 36.21
N GLU A 192 -0.20 27.54 35.85
CA GLU A 192 0.40 26.57 36.75
C GLU A 192 1.12 27.27 37.91
N ALA A 193 1.99 28.25 37.63
CA ALA A 193 2.66 29.05 38.66
C ALA A 193 1.67 29.78 39.58
N ASP A 194 0.63 30.42 39.05
CA ASP A 194 -0.43 31.08 39.82
C ASP A 194 -1.22 30.07 40.68
N SER A 195 -1.48 28.86 40.16
CA SER A 195 -2.12 27.78 40.92
C SER A 195 -1.23 27.23 42.05
N LEU A 196 0.09 27.17 41.84
CA LEU A 196 1.08 26.79 42.85
C LEU A 196 1.24 27.88 43.91
N ILE A 197 1.25 29.16 43.53
CA ILE A 197 1.24 30.31 44.45
C ILE A 197 -0.04 30.30 45.30
N LYS A 198 -1.21 30.06 44.67
CA LYS A 198 -2.49 29.92 45.37
C LYS A 198 -2.46 28.74 46.35
N SER A 199 -2.02 27.57 45.90
CA SER A 199 -1.89 26.37 46.74
C SER A 199 -0.93 26.58 47.91
N ALA A 200 0.23 27.22 47.69
CA ALA A 200 1.17 27.58 48.75
C ALA A 200 0.58 28.58 49.75
N SER A 201 -0.25 29.53 49.28
CA SER A 201 -0.97 30.46 50.17
C SER A 201 -2.04 29.74 51.00
N GLU A 202 -2.74 28.76 50.44
CA GLU A 202 -3.71 27.93 51.16
C GLU A 202 -3.03 27.01 52.19
N ILE A 203 -1.88 26.42 51.84
CA ILE A 203 -1.05 25.64 52.77
C ILE A 203 -0.53 26.52 53.91
N LYS A 204 -0.03 27.73 53.61
CA LYS A 204 0.38 28.70 54.65
C LYS A 204 -0.79 29.03 55.57
N ASN A 205 -1.96 29.35 55.01
CA ASN A 205 -3.14 29.71 55.80
C ASN A 205 -3.63 28.53 56.67
N ARG A 206 -3.58 27.29 56.17
CA ARG A 206 -3.87 26.09 56.98
C ARG A 206 -2.85 25.92 58.10
N ALA A 207 -1.55 26.00 57.82
CA ALA A 207 -0.51 25.91 58.84
C ALA A 207 -0.61 27.02 59.89
N GLU A 208 -1.04 28.22 59.50
CA GLU A 208 -1.28 29.35 60.40
C GLU A 208 -2.55 29.15 61.26
N ILE A 209 -3.61 28.55 60.72
CA ILE A 209 -4.80 28.12 61.49
C ILE A 209 -4.44 26.97 62.45
N GLU A 210 -3.73 25.95 61.97
CA GLU A 210 -3.28 24.79 62.77
C GLU A 210 -2.33 25.22 63.89
N ALA A 211 -1.37 26.12 63.64
CA ALA A 211 -0.50 26.66 64.68
C ALA A 211 -1.29 27.44 65.75
N ASN A 212 -2.32 28.21 65.35
CA ASN A 212 -3.19 28.91 66.30
C ASN A 212 -4.11 27.94 67.09
N LEU A 213 -4.60 26.88 66.45
CA LEU A 213 -5.34 25.80 67.13
C LEU A 213 -4.44 25.01 68.09
N LEU A 214 -3.21 24.68 67.70
CA LEU A 214 -2.25 23.99 68.55
C LEU A 214 -1.83 24.86 69.75
N LYS A 215 -1.67 26.17 69.54
CA LYS A 215 -1.45 27.15 70.60
C LYS A 215 -2.64 27.21 71.56
N LYS A 216 -3.87 27.35 71.04
CA LYS A 216 -5.08 27.39 71.87
C LYS A 216 -5.26 26.07 72.65
N ARG A 217 -5.00 24.94 72.00
CA ARG A 217 -5.05 23.60 72.62
C ARG A 217 -3.98 23.43 73.69
N THR A 218 -2.74 23.86 73.48
CA THR A 218 -1.70 23.83 74.52
C THR A 218 -1.95 24.82 75.66
N GLU A 219 -2.61 25.97 75.41
CA GLU A 219 -3.13 26.85 76.46
C GLU A 219 -4.28 26.21 77.26
N GLU A 220 -5.11 25.37 76.64
CA GLU A 220 -6.21 24.62 77.28
C GLU A 220 -5.70 23.38 78.04
N GLU A 221 -4.76 22.62 77.47
CA GLU A 221 -4.10 21.48 78.09
C GLU A 221 -3.18 21.92 79.25
N ALA A 222 -2.50 23.08 79.15
CA ALA A 222 -1.79 23.68 80.28
C ALA A 222 -2.74 24.14 81.40
N ARG A 223 -3.96 24.60 81.07
CA ARG A 223 -4.99 24.90 82.07
C ARG A 223 -5.54 23.63 82.73
N SER A 224 -5.70 22.54 81.98
CA SER A 224 -6.01 21.22 82.56
C SER A 224 -4.91 20.81 83.52
N ALA A 225 -3.66 20.72 83.07
CA ALA A 225 -2.53 20.31 83.91
C ALA A 225 -2.35 21.17 85.18
N ILE A 226 -2.66 22.47 85.12
CA ILE A 226 -2.67 23.36 86.30
C ILE A 226 -3.87 23.10 87.23
N SER A 227 -5.02 22.65 86.70
CA SER A 227 -6.16 22.17 87.49
C SER A 227 -5.87 20.81 88.11
N ASP A 228 -5.38 19.87 87.32
CA ASP A 228 -5.07 18.49 87.71
C ASP A 228 -3.99 18.48 88.80
N ALA A 229 -2.91 19.25 88.62
CA ALA A 229 -1.88 19.43 89.65
C ALA A 229 -2.37 20.16 90.92
N ARG A 230 -3.45 20.97 90.83
CA ARG A 230 -4.10 21.58 92.02
C ARG A 230 -5.00 20.59 92.75
N GLU A 231 -5.63 19.67 92.04
CA GLU A 231 -6.44 18.62 92.66
C GLU A 231 -5.57 17.50 93.24
N GLU A 232 -4.48 17.14 92.58
CA GLU A 232 -3.48 16.22 93.12
C GLU A 232 -2.75 16.83 94.32
N ALA A 233 -2.39 18.11 94.29
CA ALA A 233 -1.87 18.81 95.47
C ALA A 233 -2.89 18.88 96.63
N ARG A 234 -4.20 18.90 96.36
CA ARG A 234 -5.23 18.77 97.40
C ARG A 234 -5.23 17.36 98.00
N ARG A 235 -5.24 16.32 97.17
CA ARG A 235 -5.21 14.92 97.62
C ARG A 235 -3.93 14.60 98.40
N ASP A 236 -2.79 15.13 97.99
CA ASP A 236 -1.50 14.95 98.69
C ASP A 236 -1.44 15.74 100.03
N ILE A 237 -2.16 16.86 100.15
CA ILE A 237 -2.38 17.56 101.43
C ILE A 237 -3.36 16.79 102.32
N GLU A 238 -4.48 16.29 101.79
CA GLU A 238 -5.44 15.48 102.54
C GLU A 238 -4.79 14.19 103.06
N ASN A 239 -4.08 13.45 102.20
CA ASN A 239 -3.35 12.24 102.56
C ASN A 239 -2.24 12.51 103.60
N ARG A 240 -1.46 13.60 103.45
CA ARG A 240 -0.48 13.97 104.50
C ARG A 240 -1.14 14.44 105.79
N SER A 241 -2.31 15.08 105.73
CA SER A 241 -3.04 15.48 106.93
C SER A 241 -3.59 14.27 107.69
N ALA A 242 -4.14 13.27 106.98
CA ALA A 242 -4.58 12.01 107.56
C ALA A 242 -3.40 11.23 108.17
N ALA A 243 -2.28 11.13 107.45
CA ALA A 243 -1.06 10.48 107.95
C ALA A 243 -0.45 11.20 109.17
N LEU A 244 -0.49 12.55 109.22
CA LEU A 244 -0.02 13.33 110.37
C LEU A 244 -0.97 13.22 111.56
N ILE A 245 -2.28 13.21 111.34
CA ILE A 245 -3.28 13.00 112.40
C ILE A 245 -3.10 11.61 113.02
N GLU A 246 -3.00 10.56 112.19
CA GLU A 246 -2.87 9.19 112.71
C GLU A 246 -1.49 8.94 113.34
N LYS A 247 -0.41 9.50 112.80
CA LYS A 247 0.92 9.45 113.44
C LYS A 247 0.95 10.20 114.77
N ALA A 248 0.32 11.37 114.86
CA ALA A 248 0.19 12.10 116.13
C ALA A 248 -0.71 11.37 117.14
N ARG A 249 -1.71 10.62 116.66
CA ARG A 249 -2.55 9.75 117.48
C ARG A 249 -1.75 8.58 118.05
N GLN A 250 -0.98 7.91 117.20
CA GLN A 250 -0.12 6.78 117.57
C GLN A 250 1.00 7.21 118.53
N GLU A 251 1.65 8.35 118.30
CA GLU A 251 2.65 8.93 119.22
C GLU A 251 2.03 9.37 120.55
N ALA A 252 0.78 9.88 120.56
CA ALA A 252 0.06 10.20 121.80
C ALA A 252 -0.41 8.95 122.57
N GLU A 253 -0.77 7.88 121.87
CA GLU A 253 -1.21 6.61 122.44
C GLU A 253 -0.03 5.79 122.98
N ASP A 254 1.13 5.83 122.33
CA ASP A 254 2.42 5.33 122.86
C ASP A 254 2.90 6.15 124.07
N LEU A 255 2.75 7.49 124.06
CA LEU A 255 3.06 8.32 125.23
C LEU A 255 2.12 8.02 126.41
N LEU A 256 0.82 7.88 126.18
CA LEU A 256 -0.13 7.47 127.21
C LEU A 256 0.16 6.06 127.73
N THR A 257 0.53 5.13 126.86
CA THR A 257 0.84 3.74 127.25
C THR A 257 2.14 3.65 128.05
N ASN A 258 3.19 4.36 127.64
CA ASN A 258 4.45 4.41 128.39
C ASN A 258 4.30 5.14 129.73
N ALA A 259 3.68 6.33 129.75
CA ALA A 259 3.46 7.07 131.01
C ALA A 259 2.60 6.28 132.01
N LYS A 260 1.62 5.51 131.53
CA LYS A 260 0.78 4.62 132.35
C LYS A 260 1.54 3.38 132.85
N ASN A 261 2.46 2.83 132.06
CA ASN A 261 3.31 1.71 132.46
C ASN A 261 4.45 2.12 133.40
N GLU A 262 5.01 3.32 133.26
CA GLU A 262 6.01 3.86 134.17
C GLU A 262 5.39 4.28 135.50
N THR A 263 4.26 5.01 135.51
CA THR A 263 3.57 5.35 136.77
C THR A 263 3.03 4.13 137.52
N LEU A 264 2.65 3.04 136.82
CA LEU A 264 2.35 1.76 137.49
C LEU A 264 3.60 1.09 138.07
N LYS A 265 4.74 1.11 137.36
CA LYS A 265 6.02 0.59 137.90
C LYS A 265 6.53 1.40 139.09
N GLU A 266 6.48 2.73 139.04
CA GLU A 266 6.89 3.58 140.16
C GLU A 266 5.95 3.44 141.35
N ARG A 267 4.63 3.37 141.13
CA ARG A 267 3.66 3.06 142.19
C ARG A 267 3.97 1.73 142.84
N ASP A 268 4.19 0.68 142.05
CA ASP A 268 4.35 -0.68 142.58
C ASP A 268 5.74 -0.88 143.23
N ASN A 269 6.78 -0.18 142.75
CA ASN A 269 8.07 -0.10 143.42
C ASN A 269 8.01 0.68 144.74
N LEU A 270 7.40 1.88 144.76
CA LEU A 270 7.27 2.68 145.99
C LEU A 270 6.37 1.98 147.03
N VAL A 271 5.32 1.29 146.60
CA VAL A 271 4.51 0.44 147.50
C VAL A 271 5.32 -0.75 148.00
N ALA A 272 6.11 -1.43 147.15
CA ALA A 272 6.96 -2.54 147.58
C ALA A 272 8.06 -2.11 148.56
N GLU A 273 8.66 -0.93 148.37
CA GLU A 273 9.70 -0.37 149.25
C GLU A 273 9.11 0.09 150.58
N PHE A 274 8.02 0.87 150.56
CA PHE A 274 7.38 1.39 151.77
C PHE A 274 6.71 0.27 152.61
N VAL A 275 6.09 -0.73 151.96
CA VAL A 275 5.62 -1.96 152.65
C VAL A 275 6.80 -2.81 153.11
N GLY A 276 7.91 -2.84 152.37
CA GLY A 276 9.13 -3.56 152.72
C GLY A 276 9.79 -3.05 154.00
N GLU A 277 9.91 -1.74 154.18
CA GLU A 277 10.41 -1.15 155.44
C GLU A 277 9.38 -1.18 156.57
N ALA A 278 8.11 -0.81 156.30
CA ALA A 278 7.06 -0.84 157.32
C ALA A 278 6.86 -2.25 157.89
N THR A 279 6.95 -3.30 157.06
CA THR A 279 6.85 -4.70 157.52
C THR A 279 8.09 -5.13 158.31
N LYS A 280 9.31 -4.67 157.97
CA LYS A 280 10.52 -4.95 158.75
C LYS A 280 10.48 -4.26 160.12
N LEU A 281 10.10 -2.98 160.19
CA LEU A 281 9.92 -2.25 161.44
C LEU A 281 8.82 -2.89 162.30
N ALA A 282 7.65 -3.15 161.72
CA ALA A 282 6.55 -3.81 162.43
C ALA A 282 6.90 -5.22 162.91
N GLN A 283 7.71 -6.00 162.18
CA GLN A 283 8.20 -7.29 162.65
C GLN A 283 9.25 -7.15 163.76
N PHE A 284 10.16 -6.18 163.68
CA PHE A 284 11.17 -5.93 164.71
C PHE A 284 10.51 -5.46 166.02
N GLU A 285 9.55 -4.53 165.95
CA GLU A 285 8.78 -4.10 167.11
C GLU A 285 7.82 -5.18 167.62
N LYS A 286 7.19 -5.98 166.75
CA LYS A 286 6.38 -7.14 167.18
C LYS A 286 7.22 -8.18 167.92
N ILE A 287 8.45 -8.46 167.48
CA ILE A 287 9.39 -9.36 168.18
C ILE A 287 9.84 -8.74 169.51
N LYS A 288 10.18 -7.45 169.52
CA LYS A 288 10.57 -6.71 170.73
C LYS A 288 9.45 -6.72 171.77
N ILE A 289 8.24 -6.29 171.39
CA ILE A 289 7.03 -6.27 172.23
C ILE A 289 6.65 -7.68 172.68
N LEU A 290 6.73 -8.71 171.82
CA LEU A 290 6.51 -10.10 172.26
C LEU A 290 7.59 -10.58 173.25
N SER A 291 8.85 -10.16 173.11
CA SER A 291 9.91 -10.50 174.05
C SER A 291 9.77 -9.78 175.39
N GLU A 292 9.39 -8.50 175.40
CA GLU A 292 9.10 -7.73 176.62
C GLU A 292 7.82 -8.20 177.31
N ALA A 293 6.76 -8.51 176.54
CA ALA A 293 5.53 -9.09 177.07
C ALA A 293 5.77 -10.50 177.63
N LYS A 294 6.57 -11.34 176.95
CA LYS A 294 6.98 -12.65 177.46
C LYS A 294 7.87 -12.54 178.70
N SER A 295 8.82 -11.62 178.73
CA SER A 295 9.69 -11.36 179.89
C SER A 295 8.87 -10.86 181.10
N LYS A 296 7.96 -9.90 180.89
CA LYS A 296 7.03 -9.43 181.94
C LYS A 296 6.05 -10.53 182.36
N ALA A 297 5.56 -11.37 181.44
CA ALA A 297 4.73 -12.52 181.79
C ALA A 297 5.52 -13.58 182.59
N GLU A 298 6.78 -13.86 182.26
CA GLU A 298 7.63 -14.80 183.00
C GLU A 298 8.11 -14.25 184.36
N TYR A 299 8.18 -12.93 184.50
CA TYR A 299 8.37 -12.25 185.79
C TYR A 299 7.10 -12.36 186.65
N ILE A 300 5.95 -11.98 186.09
CA ILE A 300 4.63 -12.07 186.75
C ILE A 300 4.29 -13.53 187.12
N VAL A 301 4.59 -14.51 186.27
CA VAL A 301 4.40 -15.95 186.58
C VAL A 301 5.35 -16.44 187.66
N ARG A 302 6.56 -15.86 187.80
CA ARG A 302 7.46 -16.12 188.94
C ARG A 302 6.95 -15.49 190.24
N GLU A 303 6.50 -14.24 190.19
CA GLU A 303 5.93 -13.54 191.35
C GLU A 303 4.62 -14.18 191.81
N ILE A 304 3.75 -14.57 190.87
CA ILE A 304 2.54 -15.35 191.13
C ILE A 304 2.90 -16.73 191.68
N LYS A 305 3.89 -17.46 191.14
CA LYS A 305 4.31 -18.75 191.77
C LYS A 305 4.80 -18.57 193.21
N ALA A 306 5.50 -17.48 193.51
CA ALA A 306 5.94 -17.19 194.88
C ALA A 306 4.75 -16.89 195.81
N ARG A 307 3.79 -16.07 195.37
CA ARG A 307 2.57 -15.78 196.15
C ARG A 307 1.65 -16.99 196.26
N LEU A 308 1.47 -17.75 195.19
CA LEU A 308 0.62 -18.95 195.13
C LEU A 308 1.11 -20.02 196.10
N ASN A 309 2.43 -20.22 196.26
CA ASN A 309 2.95 -21.11 197.30
C ASN A 309 2.64 -20.60 198.72
N SER A 310 2.62 -19.28 198.95
CA SER A 310 2.25 -18.70 200.26
C SER A 310 0.73 -18.64 200.54
N GLU A 311 -0.10 -18.84 199.51
CA GLU A 311 -1.56 -18.95 199.62
C GLU A 311 -2.04 -20.40 199.54
N LEU A 312 -1.30 -21.35 198.96
CA LEU A 312 -1.62 -22.78 199.05
C LEU A 312 -1.57 -23.31 200.49
N GLU A 313 -0.73 -22.73 201.35
CA GLU A 313 -0.75 -22.99 202.80
C GLU A 313 -2.03 -22.47 203.50
N LYS A 314 -2.80 -21.58 202.86
CA LYS A 314 -3.93 -20.85 203.48
C LYS A 314 -5.29 -21.15 202.83
N SER A 315 -5.31 -21.48 201.55
CA SER A 315 -6.44 -22.13 200.87
C SER A 315 -6.40 -23.67 201.03
N SER A 316 -5.71 -24.14 202.06
CA SER A 316 -5.80 -25.51 202.56
C SER A 316 -7.25 -25.87 202.93
N LEU A 317 -7.55 -27.17 203.02
CA LEU A 317 -8.77 -27.74 203.61
C LEU A 317 -10.13 -27.38 202.96
N LEU A 318 -10.21 -26.50 201.97
CA LEU A 318 -11.48 -25.99 201.41
C LEU A 318 -11.78 -26.44 199.95
N ILE A 319 -11.83 -27.78 199.80
CA ILE A 319 -12.91 -28.51 199.10
C ILE A 319 -12.95 -28.42 197.55
N ASN A 320 -12.81 -29.54 196.81
CA ASN A 320 -13.80 -30.63 196.64
C ASN A 320 -15.20 -30.21 196.13
N GLY A 321 -15.34 -29.07 195.44
CA GLY A 321 -16.61 -28.62 194.85
C GLY A 321 -16.55 -28.33 193.35
N ALA A 322 -17.19 -29.18 192.54
CA ALA A 322 -17.54 -29.04 191.10
C ALA A 322 -16.39 -28.72 190.10
N GLN A 323 -16.09 -29.47 189.05
CA GLN A 323 -16.73 -30.65 188.43
C GLN A 323 -18.18 -30.43 187.93
N GLU A 324 -18.36 -30.12 186.62
CA GLU A 324 -19.46 -30.72 185.81
C GLU A 324 -19.47 -30.40 184.28
N ARG A 325 -19.24 -29.15 183.81
CA ARG A 325 -19.81 -28.70 182.50
C ARG A 325 -18.83 -28.55 181.30
N LEU A 326 -19.05 -29.36 180.26
CA LEU A 326 -18.26 -29.61 179.01
C LEU A 326 -19.02 -29.28 177.66
N THR A 327 -18.34 -29.20 176.47
CA THR A 327 -18.68 -29.63 175.02
C THR A 327 -19.49 -28.84 173.84
N GLY A 328 -18.95 -28.59 172.56
CA GLY A 328 -19.53 -28.62 171.06
C GLY A 328 -19.35 -27.58 169.75
N ILE A 329 -19.09 -27.94 168.35
CA ILE A 329 -19.48 -27.41 166.84
C ILE A 329 -18.54 -26.78 165.53
N MET A 330 -18.79 -26.91 164.09
CA MET A 330 -18.08 -26.40 162.68
C MET A 330 -18.81 -26.51 161.14
N THR A 331 -18.54 -26.22 159.73
CA THR A 331 -17.78 -25.37 158.55
C THR A 331 -18.06 -25.54 156.86
N GLU A 332 -17.39 -24.88 155.75
CA GLU A 332 -17.16 -25.02 154.11
C GLU A 332 -17.96 -24.36 152.75
N VAL A 333 -17.75 -24.20 151.30
CA VAL A 333 -16.76 -24.07 149.99
C VAL A 333 -17.26 -23.82 148.35
N SER A 334 -16.47 -23.36 147.23
CA SER A 334 -16.43 -23.38 145.56
C SER A 334 -17.05 -22.34 144.38
N ASP A 335 -16.92 -22.13 142.94
CA ASP A 335 -16.13 -22.41 141.54
C ASP A 335 -16.32 -21.57 140.04
N GLN A 336 -15.88 -21.91 138.70
CA GLN A 336 -15.53 -21.04 137.34
C GLN A 336 -15.68 -21.45 135.67
N ILE A 337 -15.54 -20.64 134.47
CA ILE A 337 -15.50 -20.95 132.84
C ILE A 337 -15.20 -19.90 131.51
N GLU A 338 -15.09 -20.19 130.08
CA GLU A 338 -14.75 -19.36 128.69
C GLU A 338 -15.18 -19.86 127.11
N LYS A 339 -15.00 -19.52 125.69
CA LYS A 339 -14.49 -18.58 124.43
C LYS A 339 -14.86 -19.00 122.81
N GLU A 340 -14.60 -18.60 121.43
CA GLU A 340 -14.13 -17.54 120.29
C GLU A 340 -14.10 -17.80 118.58
N GLN A 341 -14.01 -16.82 117.51
CA GLN A 341 -13.37 -16.65 115.98
C GLN A 341 -13.88 -16.74 114.33
N PHE A 342 -13.33 -15.96 113.22
CA PHE A 342 -13.08 -15.86 111.57
C PHE A 342 -14.06 -15.82 110.18
N ASP A 343 -13.87 -15.63 108.74
CA ASP A 343 -13.19 -14.84 107.48
C ASP A 343 -13.60 -15.22 105.86
N ILE A 344 -13.33 -14.83 104.46
CA ILE A 344 -12.92 -13.71 103.34
C ILE A 344 -12.85 -13.99 101.62
N ASP A 345 -12.93 -13.03 100.54
CA ASP A 345 -12.49 -12.77 98.94
C ASP A 345 -13.18 -13.18 97.42
N THR A 346 -13.03 -12.89 95.98
CA THR A 346 -12.39 -12.10 94.68
C THR A 346 -13.13 -12.20 93.14
N SER A 347 -12.93 -11.88 91.72
CA SER A 347 -12.23 -11.05 90.50
C SER A 347 -12.61 -11.15 88.82
N GLU A 348 -12.19 -10.26 87.77
CA GLU A 348 -11.91 -10.16 86.12
C GLU A 348 -12.90 -10.15 84.75
N ILE A 349 -12.80 -9.92 83.30
CA ILE A 349 -12.04 -9.39 81.95
C ILE A 349 -12.82 -9.50 80.42
N VAL A 350 -12.68 -9.17 79.00
CA VAL A 350 -12.19 -8.26 77.72
C VAL A 350 -12.82 -8.63 76.17
N ASN A 351 -12.77 -8.30 74.76
CA ASN A 351 -12.04 -7.68 73.44
C ASN A 351 -12.81 -7.35 71.93
N VAL A 352 -12.24 -7.02 70.64
CA VAL A 352 -12.80 -6.57 69.16
C VAL A 352 -11.99 -6.93 67.71
N PRO A 353 -11.98 -6.52 66.29
CA PRO A 353 -12.66 -5.79 65.00
C PRO A 353 -12.58 -6.43 63.42
N GLU A 354 -12.65 -6.04 62.01
CA GLU A 354 -12.98 -5.03 60.78
C GLU A 354 -12.93 -5.63 59.19
N GLU A 355 -13.00 -5.23 57.78
CA GLU A 355 -13.12 -4.17 56.55
C GLU A 355 -13.36 -4.78 54.96
N GLU A 356 -13.43 -4.40 53.55
CA GLU A 356 -13.52 -3.32 52.34
C GLU A 356 -13.74 -3.76 50.69
N LEU A 357 -14.00 -2.90 49.56
CA LEU A 357 -13.72 -2.85 47.95
C LEU A 357 -14.74 -2.83 46.58
N SER A 358 -14.42 -2.47 45.22
CA SER A 358 -15.35 -2.24 43.91
C SER A 358 -15.16 -2.52 42.22
N PRO A 359 -15.22 -1.66 41.06
CA PRO A 359 -15.93 -1.81 39.61
C PRO A 359 -15.43 -1.39 38.04
N ASP A 360 -16.21 -1.43 36.82
CA ASP A 360 -15.87 -1.31 35.24
C ASP A 360 -16.94 -0.90 33.98
N PHE A 361 -16.67 -0.73 32.56
CA PHE A 361 -17.60 -0.45 31.28
C PHE A 361 -17.17 -0.64 29.67
N THR A 362 -18.03 -0.44 28.58
CA THR A 362 -17.76 -0.75 27.06
C THR A 362 -18.44 0.04 25.82
N LYS A 363 -17.96 -0.19 24.53
CA LYS A 363 -18.62 -0.19 23.12
C LYS A 363 -19.03 1.13 22.31
N GLU A 364 -19.38 1.22 20.97
CA GLU A 364 -19.11 0.55 19.62
C GLU A 364 -20.00 1.08 18.38
N VAL A 365 -19.61 1.13 17.06
CA VAL A 365 -20.51 1.45 15.85
C VAL A 365 -20.00 1.21 14.37
N GLN A 366 -20.89 1.23 13.32
CA GLN A 366 -20.68 1.06 11.83
C GLN A 366 -21.52 2.05 10.95
N ASP A 367 -21.21 2.22 9.62
CA ASP A 367 -22.15 2.55 8.48
C ASP A 367 -21.39 2.67 7.09
N ASN A 368 -21.92 2.96 5.87
CA ASN A 368 -23.02 2.36 5.05
C ASN A 368 -23.48 3.23 3.81
N MET A 369 -23.08 2.96 2.54
CA MET A 369 -23.57 3.64 1.30
C MET A 369 -23.17 2.92 -0.05
N LEU A 370 -23.65 3.24 -1.27
CA LEU A 370 -24.99 3.61 -1.85
C LEU A 370 -24.82 3.73 -3.40
N PHE A 371 -25.73 3.21 -4.25
CA PHE A 371 -25.63 3.31 -5.73
C PHE A 371 -26.94 3.71 -6.45
N SER A 372 -26.82 4.49 -7.54
CA SER A 372 -27.93 5.03 -8.35
C SER A 372 -27.98 4.45 -9.77
N ARG A 373 -29.12 4.63 -10.47
CA ARG A 373 -29.36 4.14 -11.85
C ARG A 373 -29.27 5.27 -12.89
N THR A 374 -28.54 5.06 -13.97
CA THR A 374 -28.62 5.85 -15.22
C THR A 374 -29.12 5.00 -16.39
N LYS A 375 -29.61 5.64 -17.47
CA LYS A 375 -30.02 5.00 -18.72
C LYS A 375 -28.95 5.22 -19.80
N ASP A 376 -28.17 4.19 -20.10
CA ASP A 376 -27.11 4.22 -21.12
C ASP A 376 -27.09 2.91 -21.94
N GLU A 377 -28.24 2.50 -22.46
CA GLU A 377 -28.43 1.15 -22.99
C GLU A 377 -28.03 0.95 -24.46
N GLU A 378 -27.77 2.02 -25.22
CA GLU A 378 -27.55 2.00 -26.68
C GLU A 378 -26.34 2.84 -27.11
N ARG A 379 -25.17 2.62 -26.49
CA ARG A 379 -23.89 3.15 -26.97
C ARG A 379 -23.12 2.09 -27.77
N ASN A 380 -22.51 2.50 -28.88
CA ASN A 380 -21.45 1.74 -29.54
C ASN A 380 -20.11 2.04 -28.85
N TYR A 381 -19.21 1.05 -28.85
CA TYR A 381 -17.91 1.09 -28.20
C TYR A 381 -16.80 0.88 -29.23
N GLU A 382 -15.69 1.61 -29.07
CA GLU A 382 -14.52 1.61 -29.95
C GLU A 382 -13.27 1.94 -29.13
N GLY A 383 -12.10 1.43 -29.53
CA GLY A 383 -10.86 1.56 -28.75
C GLY A 383 -10.86 0.68 -27.50
N ARG A 384 -10.16 1.12 -26.45
CA ARG A 384 -9.95 0.33 -25.22
C ARG A 384 -11.06 0.53 -24.19
N LEU A 385 -11.46 -0.59 -23.59
CA LEU A 385 -12.47 -0.65 -22.53
C LEU A 385 -12.13 -1.75 -21.51
N GLU A 386 -12.63 -1.59 -20.29
CA GLU A 386 -12.52 -2.57 -19.22
C GLU A 386 -13.86 -3.30 -19.06
N LEU A 387 -13.82 -4.63 -18.91
CA LEU A 387 -14.99 -5.47 -18.65
C LEU A 387 -14.89 -6.08 -17.24
N THR A 388 -15.39 -5.38 -16.23
CA THR A 388 -15.41 -5.86 -14.83
C THR A 388 -16.52 -6.89 -14.64
N ILE A 389 -16.19 -8.06 -14.12
CA ILE A 389 -17.10 -9.16 -13.81
C ILE A 389 -17.32 -9.20 -12.29
N LEU A 390 -18.59 -9.12 -11.86
CA LEU A 390 -18.97 -9.10 -10.44
C LEU A 390 -18.94 -10.50 -9.80
N ALA A 391 -18.38 -10.57 -8.60
CA ALA A 391 -18.36 -11.77 -7.76
C ALA A 391 -19.78 -12.16 -7.25
N PRO A 392 -20.01 -13.46 -6.91
CA PRO A 392 -19.10 -14.60 -7.06
C PRO A 392 -19.10 -15.16 -8.48
N ILE A 393 -17.92 -15.60 -8.95
CA ILE A 393 -17.67 -16.12 -10.30
C ILE A 393 -17.07 -17.52 -10.18
N ASP A 394 -17.61 -18.48 -10.93
CA ASP A 394 -16.92 -19.75 -11.20
C ASP A 394 -15.89 -19.55 -12.32
N VAL A 395 -14.69 -20.11 -12.15
CA VAL A 395 -13.62 -20.14 -13.16
C VAL A 395 -14.11 -20.70 -14.49
N LYS A 396 -15.05 -21.66 -14.47
CA LYS A 396 -15.69 -22.16 -15.69
C LYS A 396 -16.53 -21.08 -16.39
N GLN A 397 -17.35 -20.33 -15.64
CA GLN A 397 -18.20 -19.27 -16.18
C GLN A 397 -17.37 -18.11 -16.78
N LYS A 398 -16.21 -17.77 -16.18
CA LYS A 398 -15.24 -16.83 -16.77
C LYS A 398 -14.73 -17.34 -18.12
N LYS A 399 -14.31 -18.60 -18.21
CA LYS A 399 -13.82 -19.22 -19.47
C LYS A 399 -14.89 -19.35 -20.55
N ASP A 400 -16.13 -19.66 -20.16
CA ASP A 400 -17.27 -19.71 -21.09
C ASP A 400 -17.59 -18.30 -21.65
N LEU A 401 -17.38 -17.22 -20.87
CA LEU A 401 -17.48 -15.83 -21.34
C LEU A 401 -16.30 -15.45 -22.26
N GLU A 402 -15.05 -15.72 -21.86
CA GLU A 402 -13.84 -15.45 -22.64
C GLU A 402 -13.92 -16.06 -24.04
N LYS A 403 -14.39 -17.31 -24.13
CA LYS A 403 -14.59 -18.01 -25.41
C LYS A 403 -15.60 -17.28 -26.30
N LEU A 404 -16.75 -16.85 -25.75
CA LEU A 404 -17.78 -16.13 -26.49
C LEU A 404 -17.34 -14.71 -26.89
N LEU A 405 -16.45 -14.07 -26.12
CA LEU A 405 -15.83 -12.79 -26.49
C LEU A 405 -14.84 -12.97 -27.65
N ALA A 406 -14.05 -14.03 -27.66
CA ALA A 406 -13.12 -14.36 -28.75
C ALA A 406 -13.82 -14.73 -30.08
N GLU A 407 -15.12 -15.04 -30.04
CA GLU A 407 -15.96 -15.25 -31.23
C GLU A 407 -16.51 -13.93 -31.82
N ILE A 408 -16.31 -12.77 -31.18
CA ILE A 408 -16.72 -11.44 -31.69
C ILE A 408 -15.67 -10.88 -32.67
N PRO A 409 -16.03 -10.54 -33.93
CA PRO A 409 -15.11 -9.91 -34.87
C PRO A 409 -14.71 -8.49 -34.42
N ASN A 410 -13.47 -8.10 -34.70
CA ASN A 410 -12.83 -6.83 -34.34
C ASN A 410 -12.57 -6.58 -32.84
N LEU A 411 -12.95 -7.50 -31.96
CA LEU A 411 -12.66 -7.48 -30.52
C LEU A 411 -11.40 -8.29 -30.22
N GLN A 412 -10.45 -7.69 -29.50
CA GLN A 412 -9.24 -8.36 -29.00
C GLN A 412 -9.19 -8.28 -27.47
N MET A 413 -8.81 -9.38 -26.82
CA MET A 413 -8.60 -9.42 -25.37
C MET A 413 -7.11 -9.19 -25.08
N MET A 414 -6.80 -8.12 -24.37
CA MET A 414 -5.44 -7.61 -24.17
C MET A 414 -4.82 -8.07 -22.86
N ALA A 415 -5.61 -8.13 -21.80
CA ALA A 415 -5.21 -8.61 -20.48
C ALA A 415 -6.41 -9.15 -19.70
N ASP A 416 -6.16 -10.03 -18.73
CA ASP A 416 -7.11 -10.44 -17.71
C ASP A 416 -6.53 -10.24 -16.30
N GLY A 417 -7.39 -10.05 -15.32
CA GLY A 417 -6.96 -9.87 -13.93
C GLY A 417 -8.07 -10.07 -12.90
N GLY A 418 -7.67 -9.89 -11.63
CA GLY A 418 -8.54 -9.93 -10.47
C GLY A 418 -8.28 -8.76 -9.54
N SER A 419 -9.32 -8.31 -8.85
CA SER A 419 -9.28 -7.28 -7.81
C SER A 419 -9.25 -7.93 -6.41
N SER A 420 -8.84 -7.19 -5.39
CA SER A 420 -8.81 -7.64 -4.00
C SER A 420 -10.21 -7.85 -3.38
N ASP A 421 -11.27 -7.34 -4.03
CA ASP A 421 -12.67 -7.60 -3.68
C ASP A 421 -13.23 -8.91 -4.28
N GLY A 422 -12.42 -9.65 -5.06
CA GLY A 422 -12.82 -10.89 -5.73
C GLY A 422 -13.53 -10.71 -7.07
N SER A 423 -13.76 -9.48 -7.54
CA SER A 423 -14.13 -9.23 -8.93
C SER A 423 -12.99 -9.60 -9.89
N ASN A 424 -13.35 -9.99 -11.10
CA ASN A 424 -12.40 -10.19 -12.20
C ASN A 424 -12.56 -9.04 -13.20
N TRP A 425 -11.54 -8.76 -14.01
CA TRP A 425 -11.64 -7.78 -15.11
C TRP A 425 -10.90 -8.29 -16.35
N LEU A 426 -11.37 -7.86 -17.53
CA LEU A 426 -10.72 -8.10 -18.83
C LEU A 426 -10.48 -6.73 -19.50
N GLU A 427 -9.27 -6.44 -19.99
CA GLU A 427 -9.00 -5.30 -20.88
C GLU A 427 -9.28 -5.74 -22.32
N LEU A 428 -10.17 -5.04 -23.02
CA LEU A 428 -10.58 -5.35 -24.39
C LEU A 428 -10.27 -4.15 -25.31
N GLU A 429 -9.75 -4.43 -26.51
CA GLU A 429 -9.46 -3.44 -27.55
C GLU A 429 -10.35 -3.70 -28.78
N LEU A 430 -11.15 -2.69 -29.15
CA LEU A 430 -12.11 -2.73 -30.26
C LEU A 430 -11.58 -1.93 -31.45
N ASN A 431 -11.31 -2.63 -32.56
CA ASN A 431 -10.79 -2.01 -33.79
C ASN A 431 -11.88 -1.31 -34.63
N GLN A 432 -13.17 -1.46 -34.27
CA GLN A 432 -14.32 -0.84 -34.92
C GLN A 432 -15.45 -0.62 -33.91
N SER A 433 -16.29 0.40 -34.14
CA SER A 433 -17.47 0.70 -33.32
C SER A 433 -18.51 -0.44 -33.30
N ILE A 434 -18.72 -1.09 -32.14
CA ILE A 434 -19.71 -2.19 -31.99
C ILE A 434 -20.66 -2.00 -30.78
N PRO A 435 -21.90 -2.51 -30.83
CA PRO A 435 -22.88 -2.41 -29.74
C PRO A 435 -22.63 -3.47 -28.64
N LEU A 436 -21.44 -3.47 -28.05
CA LEU A 436 -20.93 -4.54 -27.17
C LEU A 436 -21.86 -4.87 -26.00
N VAL A 437 -22.48 -3.87 -25.36
CA VAL A 437 -23.45 -4.07 -24.27
C VAL A 437 -24.66 -4.92 -24.71
N SER A 438 -25.15 -4.70 -25.94
CA SER A 438 -26.28 -5.45 -26.50
C SER A 438 -25.89 -6.87 -26.93
N MET A 439 -24.63 -7.09 -27.30
CA MET A 439 -24.09 -8.43 -27.58
C MET A 439 -23.89 -9.23 -26.28
N LEU A 440 -23.28 -8.61 -25.25
CA LEU A 440 -23.12 -9.20 -23.92
C LEU A 440 -24.47 -9.58 -23.30
N LYS A 441 -25.51 -8.74 -23.44
CA LYS A 441 -26.88 -9.05 -22.99
C LYS A 441 -27.48 -10.31 -23.63
N GLN A 442 -26.99 -10.75 -24.79
CA GLN A 442 -27.46 -11.95 -25.51
C GLN A 442 -26.63 -13.21 -25.18
N MET A 443 -25.46 -13.08 -24.54
CA MET A 443 -24.59 -14.23 -24.25
C MET A 443 -25.18 -15.17 -23.19
N PRO A 444 -25.20 -16.51 -23.41
CA PRO A 444 -25.75 -17.47 -22.46
C PRO A 444 -25.28 -17.36 -21.00
N PRO A 445 -23.99 -17.16 -20.66
CA PRO A 445 -23.55 -17.04 -19.27
C PRO A 445 -23.92 -15.70 -18.59
N VAL A 446 -24.30 -14.66 -19.35
CA VAL A 446 -24.54 -13.31 -18.80
C VAL A 446 -25.92 -13.20 -18.16
N ARG A 447 -25.99 -12.69 -16.93
CA ARG A 447 -27.24 -12.41 -16.19
C ARG A 447 -27.67 -10.96 -16.31
N LYS A 448 -26.71 -10.03 -16.28
CA LYS A 448 -26.94 -8.58 -16.34
C LYS A 448 -25.69 -7.88 -16.86
N VAL A 449 -25.90 -6.80 -17.61
CA VAL A 449 -24.85 -5.86 -18.03
C VAL A 449 -25.25 -4.45 -17.57
N ALA A 450 -24.27 -3.66 -17.16
CA ALA A 450 -24.35 -2.21 -16.99
C ALA A 450 -23.09 -1.59 -17.60
N SER A 451 -23.11 -0.29 -17.91
CA SER A 451 -21.95 0.41 -18.45
C SER A 451 -21.80 1.79 -17.82
N HIS A 452 -20.54 2.24 -17.71
CA HIS A 452 -20.18 3.53 -17.14
C HIS A 452 -18.90 4.04 -17.83
N GLY A 453 -19.06 4.95 -18.80
CA GLY A 453 -17.94 5.36 -19.66
C GLY A 453 -17.36 4.17 -20.42
N ASN A 454 -16.04 3.98 -20.33
CA ASN A 454 -15.29 2.86 -20.93
C ASN A 454 -15.20 1.62 -20.02
N ASN A 455 -15.92 1.58 -18.89
CA ASN A 455 -16.05 0.36 -18.09
C ASN A 455 -17.44 -0.26 -18.34
N ILE A 456 -17.48 -1.58 -18.56
CA ILE A 456 -18.70 -2.38 -18.67
C ILE A 456 -18.71 -3.39 -17.53
N ILE A 457 -19.76 -3.37 -16.71
CA ILE A 457 -19.91 -4.22 -15.53
C ILE A 457 -20.87 -5.37 -15.86
N VAL A 458 -20.40 -6.61 -15.75
CA VAL A 458 -21.15 -7.83 -16.03
C VAL A 458 -21.39 -8.65 -14.77
N ALA A 459 -22.61 -9.11 -14.57
CA ALA A 459 -22.92 -10.19 -13.64
C ALA A 459 -23.25 -11.46 -14.44
N LEU A 460 -22.65 -12.59 -14.06
CA LEU A 460 -22.91 -13.88 -14.69
C LEU A 460 -24.11 -14.60 -14.01
N LYS A 461 -24.64 -15.61 -14.69
CA LYS A 461 -25.64 -16.52 -14.13
C LYS A 461 -24.90 -17.56 -13.28
N HIS A 462 -25.37 -17.78 -12.04
CA HIS A 462 -24.92 -18.95 -11.28
C HIS A 462 -25.41 -20.22 -11.99
N SER A 463 -24.53 -21.21 -12.09
CA SER A 463 -24.69 -22.47 -12.82
C SER A 463 -24.99 -23.64 -11.90
#